data_AF-A0A1F7AA53-F1
#
_entry.id   AF-A0A1F7AA53-F1
#
_cell.length_a   1.000
_cell.length_b   1.000
_cell.length_c   1.000
_cell.angle_alpha   90.00
_cell.angle_beta   90.00
_cell.angle_gamma   90.00
#
_symmetry.space_group_name_H-M   'P 1'
#
loop_
_entity.id
_entity.type
_entity.pdbx_description
1 polymer ?
#
loop_
_entity_poly.entity_id
_entity_poly.type
_entity_poly.pdbx_seq_one_letter_code
_entity_poly.pdbx_strand_id
1 'polypeptide(L)'
;MQKKLWLKRIVLFLIAAIIAALVGGFFLLKNLVGDMWSLAPYANELLGFSGEKNYLIIFQNNNELRPTGGFISAYGLLRLNKGSYKLKFADSYKLESVENLSPAPQPFIKLLKDDPNFKGWYFRDGNFNVDFPTSAKDLEKLYNEQSGNPATSFDGVFAVNSELLEDLVSIYNIEINNKKLDKQNLFALLEHEVKNIDTHNTEMLTNRKNILGELADKLINKIFKSISKYDDFFEIINTGLSEKKILLFFKNPEIQKIAEENAWSGSFSVSNYQNFIYTNIANIGGRKADRYVIKTHKYFVSFDENGLGKVKYTINLEHLGTKNLNSDIYKAYLRTFIPENEMFEDYIKIAPGEQKALTFEYLLPKDTTMENFVLDIVKQPGTKDFWQISIQLPADNSFRSEELDVRENLALWSGYLTKDKHFDFNYFKDAFPPLVLWQKFIGQNKIEIAFGEAVNEKFALNPENYKIEDLNYINNQTDEIKVKSVKIDDMKVILETEGISEANEERYSLILKNIEDKYQNKTSPDPLKLTVVQRF
;
A
#
# COMPACT_ATOMS: atom_id res chain seq x y z
N MET A 1 -20.32 61.46 28.99
CA MET A 1 -19.54 60.85 27.89
C MET A 1 -18.96 59.46 28.26
N GLN A 2 -18.39 59.29 29.47
CA GLN A 2 -17.77 58.02 29.92
C GLN A 2 -18.71 56.79 29.97
N LYS A 3 -19.98 56.93 30.41
CA LYS A 3 -20.94 55.80 30.44
C LYS A 3 -21.22 55.17 29.06
N LYS A 4 -21.28 55.99 27.99
CA LYS A 4 -21.46 55.49 26.61
C LYS A 4 -20.22 54.76 26.10
N LEU A 5 -19.03 55.13 26.56
CA LEU A 5 -17.77 54.47 26.19
C LEU A 5 -17.64 53.09 26.87
N TRP A 6 -18.06 52.99 28.12
CA TRP A 6 -18.04 51.75 28.89
C TRP A 6 -19.01 50.70 28.33
N LEU A 7 -20.24 51.12 27.98
CA LEU A 7 -21.21 50.24 27.33
C LEU A 7 -20.71 49.70 25.98
N LYS A 8 -20.07 50.55 25.17
CA LYS A 8 -19.44 50.13 23.90
C LYS A 8 -18.32 49.11 24.11
N ARG A 9 -17.49 49.27 25.15
CA ARG A 9 -16.43 48.32 25.48
C ARG A 9 -17.00 46.96 25.90
N ILE A 10 -18.04 46.92 26.73
CA ILE A 10 -18.71 45.67 27.14
C ILE A 10 -19.32 44.94 25.93
N VAL A 11 -20.01 45.68 25.06
CA VAL A 11 -20.59 45.10 23.84
C VAL A 11 -19.49 44.51 22.94
N LEU A 12 -18.36 45.21 22.77
CA LEU A 12 -17.21 44.70 22.00
C LEU A 12 -16.60 43.44 22.64
N PHE A 13 -16.45 43.40 23.97
CA PHE A 13 -15.96 42.22 24.67
C PHE A 13 -16.90 41.02 24.55
N LEU A 14 -18.22 41.23 24.63
CA LEU A 14 -19.21 40.17 24.44
C LEU A 14 -19.21 39.64 23.00
N ILE A 15 -19.13 40.53 22.00
CA ILE A 15 -18.99 40.13 20.60
C ILE A 15 -17.70 39.33 20.40
N ALA A 16 -16.56 39.79 20.94
CA ALA A 16 -15.30 39.08 20.86
C ALA A 16 -15.35 37.70 21.54
N ALA A 17 -16.01 37.59 22.70
CA ALA A 17 -16.18 36.31 23.40
C ALA A 17 -17.08 35.33 22.63
N ILE A 18 -18.16 35.84 22.01
CA ILE A 18 -19.03 35.02 21.14
C ILE A 18 -18.26 34.56 19.90
N ILE A 19 -17.49 35.45 19.26
CA ILE A 19 -16.66 35.08 18.11
C ILE A 19 -15.61 34.05 18.55
N ALA A 20 -14.92 34.24 19.67
CA ALA A 20 -13.95 33.29 20.19
C ALA A 20 -14.58 31.92 20.54
N ALA A 21 -15.80 31.90 21.08
CA ALA A 21 -16.53 30.67 21.36
C ALA A 21 -17.00 29.96 20.08
N LEU A 22 -17.46 30.71 19.07
CA LEU A 22 -17.84 30.16 17.76
C LEU A 22 -16.62 29.63 17.01
N VAL A 23 -15.52 30.39 17.00
CA VAL A 23 -14.24 29.99 16.38
C VAL A 23 -13.64 28.80 17.12
N GLY A 24 -13.62 28.82 18.45
CA GLY A 24 -13.17 27.70 19.28
C GLY A 24 -14.03 26.45 19.08
N GLY A 25 -15.36 26.60 19.07
CA GLY A 25 -16.29 25.52 18.77
C GLY A 25 -16.11 24.96 17.35
N PHE A 26 -15.84 25.83 16.37
CA PHE A 26 -15.51 25.44 15.00
C PHE A 26 -14.22 24.62 14.93
N PHE A 27 -13.15 25.06 15.60
CA PHE A 27 -11.88 24.31 15.65
C PHE A 27 -12.03 22.98 16.37
N LEU A 28 -12.77 22.94 17.49
CA LEU A 28 -13.05 21.70 18.21
C LEU A 28 -13.84 20.72 17.33
N LEU A 29 -14.87 21.20 16.63
CA LEU A 29 -15.66 20.38 15.73
C LEU A 29 -14.83 19.88 14.53
N LYS A 30 -13.98 20.75 13.95
CA LYS A 30 -13.06 20.35 12.87
C LYS A 30 -12.06 19.29 13.33
N ASN A 31 -11.45 19.46 14.51
CA ASN A 31 -10.52 18.49 15.06
C ASN A 31 -11.19 17.16 15.38
N LEU A 32 -12.42 17.21 15.90
CA LEU A 32 -13.22 16.03 16.18
C LEU A 32 -13.58 15.25 14.91
N VAL A 33 -14.07 15.97 13.89
CA VAL A 33 -14.58 15.37 12.65
C VAL A 33 -13.45 15.03 11.67
N GLY A 34 -12.27 15.63 11.80
CA GLY A 34 -11.09 15.31 10.99
C GLY A 34 -11.28 15.66 9.52
N ASP A 35 -10.81 14.78 8.64
CA ASP A 35 -10.87 14.99 7.18
C ASP A 35 -12.32 15.03 6.67
N MET A 36 -13.27 14.39 7.38
CA MET A 36 -14.71 14.49 7.10
C MET A 36 -15.24 15.93 7.16
N TRP A 37 -14.49 16.87 7.75
CA TRP A 37 -14.80 18.30 7.71
C TRP A 37 -14.97 18.82 6.28
N SER A 38 -14.28 18.22 5.29
CA SER A 38 -14.43 18.53 3.87
C SER A 38 -15.88 18.34 3.36
N LEU A 39 -16.68 17.48 3.99
CA LEU A 39 -18.10 17.26 3.67
C LEU A 39 -19.04 18.26 4.36
N ALA A 40 -18.57 19.07 5.31
CA ALA A 40 -19.40 19.99 6.08
C ALA A 40 -20.23 20.97 5.21
N PRO A 41 -19.70 21.54 4.09
CA PRO A 41 -20.50 22.38 3.20
C PRO A 41 -21.73 21.68 2.61
N TYR A 42 -21.68 20.35 2.50
CA TYR A 42 -22.74 19.51 1.94
C TYR A 42 -23.63 18.85 3.00
N ALA A 43 -23.44 19.17 4.29
CA ALA A 43 -24.19 18.54 5.39
C ALA A 43 -25.73 18.66 5.22
N ASN A 44 -26.23 19.79 4.74
CA ASN A 44 -27.67 19.97 4.48
C ASN A 44 -28.19 19.03 3.39
N GLU A 45 -27.39 18.79 2.35
CA GLU A 45 -27.74 17.84 1.31
C GLU A 45 -27.65 16.40 1.84
N LEU A 46 -26.54 16.04 2.48
CA LEU A 46 -26.26 14.69 2.99
C LEU A 46 -27.26 14.25 4.06
N LEU A 47 -27.72 15.16 4.91
CA LEU A 47 -28.69 14.87 5.98
C LEU A 47 -30.16 15.06 5.54
N GLY A 48 -30.39 15.33 4.26
CA GLY A 48 -31.70 15.43 3.66
C GLY A 48 -32.52 16.67 4.03
N PHE A 49 -31.87 17.78 4.41
CA PHE A 49 -32.54 19.07 4.61
C PHE A 49 -32.92 19.75 3.30
N SER A 50 -32.15 19.53 2.24
CA SER A 50 -32.43 20.05 0.89
C SER A 50 -33.40 19.17 0.07
N GLY A 51 -33.83 18.04 0.63
CA GLY A 51 -34.64 17.03 -0.04
C GLY A 51 -34.39 15.66 0.58
N GLU A 52 -35.32 14.73 0.43
CA GLU A 52 -35.12 13.37 0.94
C GLU A 52 -33.92 12.68 0.28
N LYS A 53 -33.11 11.98 1.08
CA LYS A 53 -31.96 11.21 0.63
C LYS A 53 -32.09 9.74 0.97
N ASN A 54 -31.72 8.88 0.03
CA ASN A 54 -31.72 7.43 0.21
C ASN A 54 -30.32 6.88 -0.01
N TYR A 55 -29.78 6.14 0.96
CA TYR A 55 -28.47 5.52 0.86
C TYR A 55 -28.59 4.00 1.00
N LEU A 56 -27.84 3.29 0.16
CA LEU A 56 -27.66 1.85 0.26
C LEU A 56 -26.41 1.58 1.10
N ILE A 57 -26.58 0.93 2.25
CA ILE A 57 -25.47 0.54 3.13
C ILE A 57 -25.12 -0.92 2.86
N ILE A 58 -23.85 -1.25 2.68
CA ILE A 58 -23.36 -2.58 2.34
C ILE A 58 -22.49 -3.10 3.48
N PHE A 59 -22.81 -4.27 4.02
CA PHE A 59 -22.02 -4.91 5.08
C PHE A 59 -21.15 -6.03 4.51
N GLN A 60 -19.85 -5.78 4.51
CA GLN A 60 -18.84 -6.67 3.94
C GLN A 60 -18.13 -7.48 5.04
N ASN A 61 -18.06 -8.78 4.87
CA ASN A 61 -17.30 -9.66 5.75
C ASN A 61 -15.91 -9.88 5.16
N ASN A 62 -14.90 -9.16 5.67
CA ASN A 62 -13.54 -9.24 5.16
C ASN A 62 -12.81 -10.55 5.52
N ASN A 63 -13.42 -11.40 6.37
CA ASN A 63 -12.93 -12.78 6.56
C ASN A 63 -13.20 -13.68 5.34
N GLU A 64 -14.10 -13.27 4.44
CA GLU A 64 -14.25 -13.83 3.11
C GLU A 64 -14.00 -12.71 2.09
N LEU A 65 -12.73 -12.51 1.75
CA LEU A 65 -12.27 -11.30 1.09
C LEU A 65 -12.87 -11.16 -0.32
N ARG A 66 -13.28 -9.93 -0.65
CA ARG A 66 -13.69 -9.51 -2.00
C ARG A 66 -12.95 -8.22 -2.33
N PRO A 67 -12.91 -7.83 -3.62
CA PRO A 67 -12.09 -6.71 -4.08
C PRO A 67 -12.29 -5.40 -3.32
N THR A 68 -13.52 -5.12 -2.89
CA THR A 68 -13.89 -3.86 -2.22
C THR A 68 -14.00 -3.97 -0.70
N GLY A 69 -13.59 -5.09 -0.09
CA GLY A 69 -13.51 -5.19 1.37
C GLY A 69 -14.18 -6.41 1.99
N GLY A 70 -14.80 -7.30 1.22
CA GLY A 70 -15.35 -8.55 1.75
C GLY A 70 -16.66 -8.97 1.11
N PHE A 71 -17.08 -10.20 1.41
CA PHE A 71 -18.35 -10.76 0.95
C PHE A 71 -19.53 -10.00 1.54
N ILE A 72 -20.55 -9.72 0.73
CA ILE A 72 -21.71 -8.94 1.19
C ILE A 72 -22.66 -9.83 1.97
N SER A 73 -22.64 -9.68 3.29
CA SER A 73 -23.44 -10.48 4.22
C SER A 73 -24.84 -9.90 4.46
N ALA A 74 -24.97 -8.58 4.39
CA ALA A 74 -26.21 -7.85 4.65
C ALA A 74 -26.18 -6.49 3.94
N TYR A 75 -27.34 -5.86 3.86
CA TYR A 75 -27.49 -4.49 3.39
C TYR A 75 -28.44 -3.69 4.27
N GLY A 76 -28.30 -2.38 4.23
CA GLY A 76 -29.14 -1.41 4.90
C GLY A 76 -29.75 -0.41 3.93
N LEU A 77 -30.97 0.02 4.20
CA LEU A 77 -31.65 1.10 3.46
C LEU A 77 -31.83 2.28 4.40
N LEU A 78 -31.00 3.31 4.24
CA LEU A 78 -31.04 4.52 5.04
C LEU A 78 -31.79 5.61 4.28
N ARG A 79 -32.91 6.06 4.84
CA ARG A 79 -33.64 7.25 4.36
C ARG A 79 -33.43 8.39 5.34
N LEU A 80 -32.94 9.52 4.85
CA LEU A 80 -32.78 10.77 5.59
C LEU A 80 -33.73 11.83 5.05
N ASN A 81 -34.47 12.48 5.95
CA ASN A 81 -35.40 13.54 5.60
C ASN A 81 -35.44 14.57 6.73
N LYS A 82 -34.94 15.78 6.44
CA LYS A 82 -34.82 16.91 7.39
C LYS A 82 -34.14 16.50 8.70
N GLY A 83 -33.04 15.75 8.59
CA GLY A 83 -32.28 15.26 9.74
C GLY A 83 -32.90 14.07 10.49
N SER A 84 -34.13 13.65 10.15
CA SER A 84 -34.71 12.40 10.65
C SER A 84 -34.22 11.22 9.82
N TYR A 85 -33.95 10.08 10.46
CA TYR A 85 -33.52 8.86 9.78
C TYR A 85 -34.53 7.73 9.91
N LYS A 86 -34.63 6.92 8.86
CA LYS A 86 -35.25 5.58 8.90
C LYS A 86 -34.25 4.60 8.32
N LEU A 87 -33.92 3.58 9.08
CA LEU A 87 -32.97 2.56 8.67
C LEU A 87 -33.61 1.18 8.77
N LYS A 88 -33.39 0.36 7.75
CA LYS A 88 -33.81 -1.04 7.73
C LYS A 88 -32.63 -1.89 7.31
N PHE A 89 -32.42 -3.00 8.00
CA PHE A 89 -31.40 -3.99 7.65
C PHE A 89 -32.02 -5.29 7.20
N ALA A 90 -31.40 -5.91 6.20
CA ALA A 90 -31.80 -7.20 5.70
C ALA A 90 -30.57 -8.00 5.27
N ASP A 91 -30.76 -9.32 5.31
CA ASP A 91 -29.80 -10.26 4.83
C ASP A 91 -29.64 -10.20 3.31
N SER A 92 -28.42 -10.33 2.78
CA SER A 92 -28.22 -10.31 1.33
C SER A 92 -28.91 -11.48 0.62
N TYR A 93 -29.16 -12.60 1.30
CA TYR A 93 -29.91 -13.76 0.78
C TYR A 93 -31.44 -13.54 0.71
N LYS A 94 -31.95 -12.37 1.15
CA LYS A 94 -33.37 -12.01 0.96
C LYS A 94 -33.67 -11.43 -0.42
N LEU A 95 -32.65 -11.03 -1.17
CA LEU A 95 -32.76 -10.45 -2.51
C LEU A 95 -32.70 -11.57 -3.56
N GLU A 96 -33.79 -12.30 -3.73
CA GLU A 96 -33.87 -13.41 -4.70
C GLU A 96 -35.23 -13.46 -5.42
N SER A 97 -35.89 -12.32 -5.57
CA SER A 97 -37.24 -12.25 -6.16
C SER A 97 -37.28 -12.40 -7.70
N VAL A 98 -36.20 -12.87 -8.33
CA VAL A 98 -36.09 -12.98 -9.79
C VAL A 98 -35.80 -14.40 -10.23
N GLU A 99 -36.53 -14.86 -11.26
CA GLU A 99 -36.33 -16.17 -11.88
C GLU A 99 -35.09 -16.21 -12.78
N ASN A 100 -34.72 -15.08 -13.38
CA ASN A 100 -33.57 -14.97 -14.29
C ASN A 100 -32.57 -13.93 -13.77
N LEU A 101 -31.36 -14.39 -13.45
CA LEU A 101 -30.27 -13.54 -12.99
C LEU A 101 -29.52 -12.92 -14.18
N SER A 102 -29.13 -11.66 -14.02
CA SER A 102 -28.15 -11.03 -14.92
C SER A 102 -26.86 -11.85 -14.98
N PRO A 103 -26.19 -11.91 -16.16
CA PRO A 103 -24.89 -12.55 -16.25
C PRO A 103 -23.86 -11.78 -15.43
N ALA A 104 -22.98 -12.52 -14.75
CA ALA A 104 -21.88 -11.93 -14.02
C ALA A 104 -20.83 -11.32 -14.95
N PRO A 105 -20.14 -10.25 -14.54
CA PRO A 105 -19.04 -9.67 -15.31
C PRO A 105 -17.83 -10.61 -15.37
N GLN A 106 -16.95 -10.41 -16.35
CA GLN A 106 -15.64 -11.06 -16.37
C GLN A 106 -14.72 -10.42 -15.32
N PRO A 107 -13.79 -11.19 -14.70
CA PRO A 107 -13.59 -12.63 -14.86
C PRO A 107 -14.49 -13.47 -13.95
N PHE A 108 -15.40 -12.87 -13.17
CA PHE A 108 -16.21 -13.57 -12.15
C PHE A 108 -16.96 -14.77 -12.72
N ILE A 109 -17.67 -14.59 -13.84
CA ILE A 109 -18.39 -15.68 -14.51
C ILE A 109 -17.48 -16.83 -14.95
N LYS A 110 -16.25 -16.53 -15.42
CA LYS A 110 -15.28 -17.55 -15.84
C LYS A 110 -14.73 -18.33 -14.64
N LEU A 111 -14.54 -17.66 -13.51
CA LEU A 111 -13.99 -18.24 -12.29
C LEU A 111 -14.97 -19.21 -11.60
N LEU A 112 -16.27 -18.94 -11.68
CA LEU A 112 -17.31 -19.73 -11.02
C LEU A 112 -18.11 -20.63 -11.96
N LYS A 113 -17.75 -20.71 -13.25
CA LYS A 113 -18.48 -21.51 -14.26
C LYS A 113 -18.65 -22.99 -13.88
N ASP A 114 -17.71 -23.54 -13.12
CA ASP A 114 -17.68 -24.95 -12.72
C ASP A 114 -18.23 -25.15 -11.29
N ASP A 115 -18.67 -24.09 -10.62
CA ASP A 115 -19.34 -24.19 -9.32
C ASP A 115 -20.82 -24.53 -9.53
N PRO A 116 -21.29 -25.72 -9.10
CA PRO A 116 -22.69 -26.13 -9.28
C PRO A 116 -23.69 -25.23 -8.54
N ASN A 117 -23.23 -24.42 -7.59
CA ASN A 117 -24.07 -23.48 -6.84
C ASN A 117 -24.13 -22.09 -7.49
N PHE A 118 -23.27 -21.81 -8.47
CA PHE A 118 -23.26 -20.54 -9.17
C PHE A 118 -24.38 -20.51 -10.21
N LYS A 119 -25.47 -19.79 -9.89
CA LYS A 119 -26.66 -19.67 -10.75
C LYS A 119 -26.72 -18.37 -11.56
N GLY A 120 -25.80 -17.43 -11.32
CA GLY A 120 -25.80 -16.11 -11.94
C GLY A 120 -25.28 -15.03 -10.99
N TRP A 121 -25.46 -13.76 -11.36
CA TRP A 121 -24.92 -12.65 -10.59
C TRP A 121 -25.91 -12.18 -9.53
N TYR A 122 -25.67 -12.60 -8.28
CA TYR A 122 -26.45 -12.14 -7.14
C TYR A 122 -25.93 -10.82 -6.59
N PHE A 123 -26.81 -10.05 -5.95
CA PHE A 123 -26.46 -8.83 -5.22
C PHE A 123 -25.26 -9.02 -4.28
N ARG A 124 -25.18 -10.17 -3.59
CA ARG A 124 -24.10 -10.48 -2.65
C ARG A 124 -22.71 -10.61 -3.29
N ASP A 125 -22.66 -10.76 -4.61
CA ASP A 125 -21.46 -10.86 -5.43
C ASP A 125 -21.27 -9.63 -6.34
N GLY A 126 -22.07 -8.57 -6.12
CA GLY A 126 -22.05 -7.32 -6.90
C GLY A 126 -20.78 -6.49 -6.74
N ASN A 127 -19.85 -6.89 -5.87
CA ASN A 127 -18.67 -6.11 -5.51
C ASN A 127 -17.33 -6.71 -5.98
N PHE A 128 -17.35 -7.37 -7.13
CA PHE A 128 -16.19 -8.06 -7.72
C PHE A 128 -15.27 -7.14 -8.56
N ASN A 129 -15.70 -5.90 -8.83
CA ASN A 129 -14.83 -4.90 -9.44
C ASN A 129 -13.87 -4.32 -8.38
N VAL A 130 -12.62 -4.06 -8.77
CA VAL A 130 -11.62 -3.46 -7.87
C VAL A 130 -11.87 -1.98 -7.62
N ASP A 131 -12.59 -1.32 -8.54
CA ASP A 131 -13.09 0.03 -8.41
C ASP A 131 -14.44 0.02 -7.68
N PHE A 132 -14.48 0.57 -6.46
CA PHE A 132 -15.70 0.58 -5.67
C PHE A 132 -16.83 1.41 -6.27
N PRO A 133 -16.63 2.59 -6.88
CA PRO A 133 -17.69 3.32 -7.59
C PRO A 133 -18.37 2.48 -8.68
N THR A 134 -17.63 1.65 -9.40
CA THR A 134 -18.21 0.69 -10.36
C THR A 134 -19.02 -0.38 -9.63
N SER A 135 -18.46 -1.00 -8.59
CA SER A 135 -19.18 -1.97 -7.75
C SER A 135 -20.45 -1.38 -7.11
N ALA A 136 -20.43 -0.11 -6.71
CA ALA A 136 -21.57 0.58 -6.12
C ALA A 136 -22.73 0.69 -7.11
N LYS A 137 -22.45 1.05 -8.37
CA LYS A 137 -23.44 1.08 -9.45
C LYS A 137 -23.99 -0.33 -9.75
N ASP A 138 -23.12 -1.34 -9.74
CA ASP A 138 -23.52 -2.73 -9.90
C ASP A 138 -24.46 -3.17 -8.77
N LEU A 139 -24.17 -2.77 -7.52
CA LEU A 139 -25.02 -3.06 -6.36
C LEU A 139 -26.38 -2.37 -6.42
N GLU A 140 -26.43 -1.10 -6.84
CA GLU A 140 -27.71 -0.40 -7.06
C GLU A 140 -28.55 -1.10 -8.14
N LYS A 141 -27.92 -1.52 -9.24
CA LYS A 141 -28.56 -2.26 -10.32
C LYS A 141 -29.11 -3.59 -9.80
N LEU A 142 -28.28 -4.42 -9.18
CA LEU A 142 -28.65 -5.74 -8.69
C LEU A 142 -29.74 -5.64 -7.60
N TYR A 143 -29.68 -4.63 -6.73
CA TYR A 143 -30.75 -4.39 -5.76
C TYR A 143 -32.10 -4.12 -6.45
N ASN A 144 -32.11 -3.23 -7.45
CA ASN A 144 -33.33 -2.90 -8.19
C ASN A 144 -33.89 -4.09 -8.96
N GLU A 145 -33.01 -4.94 -9.50
CA GLU A 145 -33.41 -6.18 -10.18
C GLU A 145 -33.97 -7.21 -9.18
N GLN A 146 -33.33 -7.41 -8.02
CA GLN A 146 -33.57 -8.60 -7.18
C GLN A 146 -34.45 -8.36 -5.95
N SER A 147 -34.79 -7.11 -5.62
CA SER A 147 -35.57 -6.75 -4.42
C SER A 147 -37.09 -6.84 -4.56
N GLY A 148 -37.61 -7.00 -5.79
CA GLY A 148 -39.04 -6.94 -6.08
C GLY A 148 -39.63 -5.53 -5.96
N ASN A 149 -38.79 -4.53 -5.70
CA ASN A 149 -39.14 -3.11 -5.66
C ASN A 149 -38.33 -2.34 -6.72
N PRO A 150 -38.63 -2.56 -8.01
CA PRO A 150 -37.91 -1.88 -9.09
C PRO A 150 -38.10 -0.36 -8.98
N ALA A 151 -37.06 0.40 -9.31
CA ALA A 151 -37.00 1.88 -9.28
C ALA A 151 -36.73 2.56 -7.92
N THR A 152 -36.04 1.89 -7.00
CA THR A 152 -35.42 2.59 -5.86
C THR A 152 -34.21 3.39 -6.35
N SER A 153 -34.25 4.72 -6.20
CA SER A 153 -33.10 5.59 -6.45
C SER A 153 -32.34 5.86 -5.17
N PHE A 154 -31.04 5.58 -5.16
CA PHE A 154 -30.14 5.98 -4.09
C PHE A 154 -29.36 7.24 -4.47
N ASP A 155 -29.00 8.06 -3.49
CA ASP A 155 -28.10 9.21 -3.60
C ASP A 155 -26.63 8.82 -3.37
N GLY A 156 -26.40 7.63 -2.83
CA GLY A 156 -25.07 7.06 -2.60
C GLY A 156 -25.11 5.63 -2.07
N VAL A 157 -23.96 4.98 -2.11
CA VAL A 157 -23.73 3.63 -1.61
C VAL A 157 -22.55 3.67 -0.65
N PHE A 158 -22.74 3.20 0.58
CA PHE A 158 -21.70 3.18 1.61
C PHE A 158 -21.40 1.73 2.00
N ALA A 159 -20.16 1.30 1.87
CA ALA A 159 -19.74 -0.01 2.34
C ALA A 159 -19.00 0.10 3.66
N VAL A 160 -19.27 -0.85 4.56
CA VAL A 160 -18.56 -0.99 5.84
C VAL A 160 -18.16 -2.45 6.02
N ASN A 161 -16.94 -2.71 6.49
CA ASN A 161 -16.47 -4.06 6.71
C ASN A 161 -16.61 -4.54 8.17
N SER A 162 -16.36 -5.83 8.42
CA SER A 162 -16.47 -6.41 9.77
C SER A 162 -15.50 -5.82 10.79
N GLU A 163 -14.31 -5.37 10.40
CA GLU A 163 -13.37 -4.74 11.32
C GLU A 163 -13.91 -3.43 11.90
N LEU A 164 -14.61 -2.61 11.09
CA LEU A 164 -15.28 -1.42 11.61
C LEU A 164 -16.33 -1.77 12.68
N LEU A 165 -17.08 -2.86 12.47
CA LEU A 165 -18.06 -3.32 13.45
C LEU A 165 -17.39 -3.80 14.75
N GLU A 166 -16.26 -4.51 14.65
CA GLU A 166 -15.44 -4.90 15.80
C GLU A 166 -14.95 -3.67 16.56
N ASP A 167 -14.45 -2.65 15.85
CA ASP A 167 -14.01 -1.37 16.42
C ASP A 167 -15.16 -0.66 17.17
N LEU A 168 -16.32 -0.48 16.54
CA LEU A 168 -17.48 0.19 17.16
C LEU A 168 -18.04 -0.58 18.37
N VAL A 169 -18.15 -1.91 18.28
CA VAL A 169 -18.64 -2.74 19.38
C VAL A 169 -17.74 -2.60 20.62
N SER A 170 -16.42 -2.50 20.41
CA SER A 170 -15.44 -2.41 21.49
C SER A 170 -15.61 -1.19 22.40
N ILE A 171 -16.19 -0.10 21.90
CA ILE A 171 -16.43 1.12 22.69
C ILE A 171 -17.85 1.21 23.27
N TYR A 172 -18.81 0.44 22.73
CA TYR A 172 -20.24 0.57 23.08
C TYR A 172 -20.81 -0.50 24.02
N ASN A 173 -20.02 -1.45 24.52
CA ASN A 173 -20.45 -2.50 25.46
C ASN A 173 -21.78 -3.16 25.01
N ILE A 174 -21.87 -3.51 23.73
CA ILE A 174 -23.07 -4.11 23.16
C ILE A 174 -23.24 -5.51 23.71
N GLU A 175 -24.50 -5.91 23.96
CA GLU A 175 -24.82 -7.23 24.46
C GLU A 175 -25.89 -7.88 23.57
N ILE A 176 -25.65 -9.11 23.12
CA ILE A 176 -26.59 -9.94 22.36
C ILE A 176 -26.64 -11.32 23.02
N ASN A 177 -27.83 -11.88 23.21
CA ASN A 177 -28.03 -13.17 23.88
C ASN A 177 -27.29 -13.29 25.23
N ASN A 178 -27.32 -12.23 26.05
CA ASN A 178 -26.61 -12.12 27.33
C ASN A 178 -25.08 -12.26 27.26
N LYS A 179 -24.48 -12.00 26.09
CA LYS A 179 -23.03 -11.97 25.88
C LYS A 179 -22.59 -10.58 25.48
N LYS A 180 -21.69 -10.00 26.26
CA LYS A 180 -21.02 -8.75 25.90
C LYS A 180 -20.11 -8.98 24.70
N LEU A 181 -20.21 -8.09 23.73
CA LEU A 181 -19.47 -8.18 22.49
C LEU A 181 -18.21 -7.34 22.53
N ASP A 182 -17.16 -7.89 21.94
CA ASP A 182 -15.85 -7.25 21.76
C ASP A 182 -15.24 -7.70 20.41
N LYS A 183 -14.05 -7.19 20.08
CA LYS A 183 -13.35 -7.54 18.83
C LYS A 183 -13.04 -9.04 18.70
N GLN A 184 -12.86 -9.74 19.82
CA GLN A 184 -12.41 -11.14 19.82
C GLN A 184 -13.59 -12.11 19.65
N ASN A 185 -14.76 -11.74 20.17
CA ASN A 185 -15.91 -12.64 20.24
C ASN A 185 -17.02 -12.34 19.21
N LEU A 186 -17.03 -11.16 18.58
CA LEU A 186 -18.07 -10.77 17.62
C LEU A 186 -18.15 -11.75 16.45
N PHE A 187 -17.02 -12.09 15.84
CA PHE A 187 -16.96 -13.08 14.77
C PHE A 187 -17.53 -14.44 15.22
N ALA A 188 -17.12 -14.93 16.39
CA ALA A 188 -17.57 -16.21 16.90
C ALA A 188 -19.09 -16.24 17.15
N LEU A 189 -19.68 -15.13 17.61
CA LEU A 189 -21.13 -14.99 17.76
C LEU A 189 -21.83 -15.06 16.39
N LEU A 190 -21.38 -14.26 15.42
CA LEU A 190 -21.98 -14.21 14.09
C LEU A 190 -21.90 -15.57 13.39
N GLU A 191 -20.79 -16.30 13.53
CA GLU A 191 -20.63 -17.65 12.99
C GLU A 191 -21.48 -18.70 13.72
N HIS A 192 -21.63 -18.60 15.03
CA HIS A 192 -22.43 -19.55 15.80
C HIS A 192 -23.88 -19.61 15.31
N GLU A 193 -24.41 -18.47 14.88
CA GLU A 193 -25.82 -18.32 14.51
C GLU A 193 -26.12 -18.87 13.11
N VAL A 194 -25.08 -19.10 12.30
CA VAL A 194 -25.18 -19.76 10.99
C VAL A 194 -24.74 -21.23 11.01
N LYS A 195 -24.22 -21.75 12.13
CA LYS A 195 -23.67 -23.13 12.24
C LYS A 195 -24.69 -24.26 11.97
N ASN A 196 -25.97 -24.05 12.24
CA ASN A 196 -27.01 -25.08 12.11
C ASN A 196 -27.80 -24.98 10.79
N ILE A 197 -27.27 -24.25 9.81
CA ILE A 197 -27.91 -24.01 8.53
C ILE A 197 -27.03 -24.60 7.44
N ASP A 198 -27.63 -25.34 6.50
CA ASP A 198 -26.92 -25.71 5.28
C ASP A 198 -26.64 -24.45 4.46
N THR A 199 -25.36 -24.09 4.35
CA THR A 199 -24.90 -22.90 3.62
C THR A 199 -25.09 -23.01 2.10
N HIS A 200 -25.50 -24.16 1.58
CA HIS A 200 -25.88 -24.36 0.18
C HIS A 200 -27.40 -24.41 -0.01
N ASN A 201 -28.17 -24.39 1.09
CA ASN A 201 -29.61 -24.30 1.05
C ASN A 201 -30.05 -22.83 1.18
N THR A 202 -30.43 -22.26 0.05
CA THR A 202 -30.83 -20.86 -0.03
C THR A 202 -32.06 -20.54 0.82
N GLU A 203 -33.05 -21.43 0.90
CA GLU A 203 -34.26 -21.24 1.71
C GLU A 203 -33.92 -21.12 3.21
N MET A 204 -33.01 -21.95 3.71
CA MET A 204 -32.56 -21.86 5.11
C MET A 204 -31.75 -20.59 5.37
N LEU A 205 -30.96 -20.12 4.39
CA LEU A 205 -30.22 -18.86 4.50
C LEU A 205 -31.15 -17.64 4.51
N THR A 206 -32.18 -17.62 3.67
CA THR A 206 -33.19 -16.54 3.64
C THR A 206 -33.97 -16.44 4.95
N ASN A 207 -34.23 -17.58 5.60
CA ASN A 207 -34.99 -17.67 6.85
C ASN A 207 -34.14 -17.53 8.12
N ARG A 208 -32.83 -17.25 8.01
CA ARG A 208 -31.93 -17.15 9.17
C ARG A 208 -32.25 -15.95 10.06
N LYS A 209 -31.96 -16.07 11.36
CA LYS A 209 -32.16 -14.99 12.34
C LYS A 209 -31.29 -13.78 11.97
N ASN A 210 -31.90 -12.60 11.86
CA ASN A 210 -31.20 -11.37 11.49
C ASN A 210 -30.46 -10.72 12.67
N ILE A 211 -29.37 -11.34 13.12
CA ILE A 211 -28.56 -10.82 14.24
C ILE A 211 -27.77 -9.59 13.86
N LEU A 212 -27.36 -9.45 12.60
CA LEU A 212 -26.72 -8.24 12.11
C LEU A 212 -27.64 -7.02 12.23
N GLY A 213 -28.93 -7.18 11.93
CA GLY A 213 -29.93 -6.14 12.16
C GLY A 213 -30.07 -5.76 13.64
N GLU A 214 -30.18 -6.76 14.54
CA GLU A 214 -30.25 -6.52 15.99
C GLU A 214 -28.99 -5.78 16.51
N LEU A 215 -27.81 -6.19 16.04
CA LEU A 215 -26.55 -5.56 16.37
C LEU A 215 -26.51 -4.10 15.92
N ALA A 216 -26.89 -3.84 14.67
CA ALA A 216 -26.87 -2.50 14.10
C ALA A 216 -27.84 -1.56 14.81
N ASP A 217 -29.07 -2.02 15.13
CA ASP A 217 -30.04 -1.25 15.91
C ASP A 217 -29.51 -0.90 17.30
N LYS A 218 -28.87 -1.86 17.99
CA LYS A 218 -28.26 -1.62 19.31
C LYS A 218 -27.09 -0.64 19.23
N LEU A 219 -26.22 -0.78 18.23
CA LEU A 219 -25.08 0.12 18.00
C LEU A 219 -25.55 1.54 17.74
N ILE A 220 -26.49 1.75 16.82
CA ILE A 220 -27.01 3.08 16.48
C ILE A 220 -27.65 3.74 17.69
N ASN A 221 -28.46 3.00 18.46
CA ASN A 221 -29.05 3.50 19.69
C ASN A 221 -27.99 3.93 20.72
N LYS A 222 -26.87 3.21 20.82
CA LYS A 222 -25.77 3.56 21.71
C LYS A 222 -24.99 4.78 21.21
N ILE A 223 -24.69 4.84 19.92
CA ILE A 223 -24.04 5.98 19.28
C ILE A 223 -24.82 7.26 19.62
N PHE A 224 -26.12 7.32 19.32
CA PHE A 224 -26.91 8.54 19.60
C PHE A 224 -27.06 8.91 21.09
N LYS A 225 -26.95 7.94 22.01
CA LYS A 225 -27.15 8.18 23.46
C LYS A 225 -25.86 8.47 24.22
N SER A 226 -24.71 8.11 23.66
CA SER A 226 -23.41 8.17 24.34
C SER A 226 -22.56 9.32 23.80
N ILE A 227 -23.00 10.56 24.05
CA ILE A 227 -22.30 11.80 23.63
C ILE A 227 -20.85 11.83 24.12
N SER A 228 -20.56 11.30 25.30
CA SER A 228 -19.20 11.20 25.85
C SER A 228 -18.26 10.25 25.07
N LYS A 229 -18.79 9.52 24.08
CA LYS A 229 -18.05 8.62 23.19
C LYS A 229 -17.91 9.15 21.78
N TYR A 230 -18.26 10.41 21.52
CA TYR A 230 -18.18 10.99 20.18
C TYR A 230 -16.73 11.11 19.70
N ASP A 231 -15.78 11.45 20.59
CA ASP A 231 -14.35 11.48 20.25
C ASP A 231 -13.88 10.11 19.76
N ASP A 232 -14.08 9.06 20.57
CA ASP A 232 -13.76 7.65 20.20
C ASP A 232 -14.48 7.23 18.90
N PHE A 233 -15.74 7.62 18.72
CA PHE A 233 -16.52 7.28 17.53
C PHE A 233 -15.97 7.94 16.27
N PHE A 234 -15.74 9.25 16.29
CA PHE A 234 -15.21 9.95 15.12
C PHE A 234 -13.77 9.54 14.81
N GLU A 235 -12.97 9.18 15.82
CA GLU A 235 -11.66 8.56 15.60
C GLU A 235 -11.78 7.22 14.86
N ILE A 236 -12.72 6.34 15.27
CA ILE A 236 -13.00 5.08 14.58
C ILE A 236 -13.50 5.33 13.15
N ILE A 237 -14.35 6.32 12.91
CA ILE A 237 -14.83 6.63 11.55
C ILE A 237 -13.70 7.20 10.67
N ASN A 238 -12.89 8.13 11.17
CA ASN A 238 -11.75 8.68 10.41
C ASN A 238 -10.70 7.61 10.11
N THR A 239 -10.39 6.77 11.09
CA THR A 239 -9.52 5.60 10.90
C THR A 239 -10.16 4.62 9.91
N GLY A 240 -11.47 4.39 10.01
CA GLY A 240 -12.18 3.51 9.11
C GLY A 240 -12.19 3.99 7.67
N LEU A 241 -12.30 5.30 7.43
CA LEU A 241 -12.20 5.90 6.11
C LEU A 241 -10.77 5.81 5.56
N SER A 242 -9.77 6.19 6.34
CA SER A 242 -8.36 6.15 5.90
C SER A 242 -7.84 4.72 5.69
N GLU A 243 -8.28 3.76 6.50
CA GLU A 243 -7.91 2.35 6.39
C GLU A 243 -8.76 1.55 5.38
N LYS A 244 -9.68 2.22 4.68
CA LYS A 244 -10.64 1.60 3.73
C LYS A 244 -11.47 0.48 4.38
N LYS A 245 -11.87 0.69 5.64
CA LYS A 245 -12.93 -0.07 6.33
C LYS A 245 -14.32 0.49 5.98
N ILE A 246 -14.37 1.77 5.62
CA ILE A 246 -15.54 2.48 5.10
C ILE A 246 -15.21 2.92 3.67
N LEU A 247 -16.09 2.63 2.71
CA LEU A 247 -16.02 3.16 1.36
C LEU A 247 -17.29 3.95 1.03
N LEU A 248 -17.12 5.09 0.36
CA LEU A 248 -18.19 6.03 0.08
C LEU A 248 -18.34 6.30 -1.42
N PHE A 249 -19.51 6.01 -1.96
CA PHE A 249 -19.89 6.42 -3.30
C PHE A 249 -21.07 7.37 -3.22
N PHE A 250 -20.98 8.51 -3.90
CA PHE A 250 -22.04 9.51 -4.01
C PHE A 250 -22.43 9.71 -5.47
N LYS A 251 -23.72 9.91 -5.73
CA LYS A 251 -24.18 10.31 -7.08
C LYS A 251 -23.94 11.79 -7.38
N ASN A 252 -23.87 12.62 -6.34
CA ASN A 252 -23.50 14.02 -6.50
C ASN A 252 -21.99 14.10 -6.87
N PRO A 253 -21.63 14.64 -8.04
CA PRO A 253 -20.25 14.64 -8.53
C PRO A 253 -19.31 15.50 -7.68
N GLU A 254 -19.80 16.58 -7.05
CA GLU A 254 -18.97 17.42 -6.19
C GLU A 254 -18.60 16.70 -4.89
N ILE A 255 -19.57 15.99 -4.30
CA ILE A 255 -19.34 15.19 -3.08
C ILE A 255 -18.48 13.96 -3.40
N GLN A 256 -18.73 13.31 -4.54
CA GLN A 256 -17.94 12.17 -4.99
C GLN A 256 -16.47 12.54 -5.19
N LYS A 257 -16.19 13.72 -5.76
CA LYS A 257 -14.83 14.23 -5.91
C LYS A 257 -14.12 14.38 -4.57
N ILE A 258 -14.82 14.87 -3.53
CA ILE A 258 -14.25 14.93 -2.17
C ILE A 258 -13.90 13.52 -1.66
N ALA A 259 -14.77 12.54 -1.88
CA ALA A 259 -14.50 11.16 -1.49
C ALA A 259 -13.30 10.56 -2.24
N GLU A 260 -13.10 10.92 -3.51
CA GLU A 260 -11.96 10.49 -4.33
C GLU A 260 -10.65 11.15 -3.88
N GLU A 261 -10.65 12.47 -3.66
CA GLU A 261 -9.48 13.23 -3.21
C GLU A 261 -8.97 12.75 -1.83
N ASN A 262 -9.85 12.26 -0.97
CA ASN A 262 -9.50 11.67 0.33
C ASN A 262 -9.34 10.14 0.29
N ALA A 263 -9.37 9.50 -0.89
CA ALA A 263 -9.32 8.05 -1.10
C ALA A 263 -10.42 7.22 -0.41
N TRP A 264 -11.48 7.86 0.10
CA TRP A 264 -12.64 7.21 0.73
C TRP A 264 -13.53 6.50 -0.29
N SER A 265 -13.44 6.88 -1.56
CA SER A 265 -14.24 6.24 -2.61
C SER A 265 -13.78 4.83 -2.92
N GLY A 266 -12.55 4.44 -2.56
CA GLY A 266 -11.95 3.20 -3.05
C GLY A 266 -11.93 3.11 -4.58
N SER A 267 -11.88 4.28 -5.26
CA SER A 267 -11.74 4.32 -6.71
C SER A 267 -10.36 3.82 -7.12
N PHE A 268 -10.30 3.16 -8.26
CA PHE A 268 -9.04 2.71 -8.82
C PHE A 268 -9.07 2.78 -10.33
N SER A 269 -8.10 3.52 -10.89
CA SER A 269 -7.78 3.52 -12.31
C SER A 269 -6.26 3.57 -12.46
N VAL A 270 -5.71 2.76 -13.36
CA VAL A 270 -4.28 2.74 -13.70
C VAL A 270 -3.79 4.13 -14.09
N SER A 271 -4.64 4.90 -14.79
CA SER A 271 -4.33 6.26 -15.25
C SER A 271 -4.07 7.28 -14.13
N ASN A 272 -4.42 6.95 -12.88
CA ASN A 272 -4.26 7.86 -11.75
C ASN A 272 -2.84 7.83 -11.17
N TYR A 273 -2.00 6.91 -11.64
CA TYR A 273 -0.69 6.64 -11.06
C TYR A 273 0.39 6.66 -12.15
N GLN A 274 1.57 7.18 -11.81
CA GLN A 274 2.74 7.08 -12.69
C GLN A 274 3.38 5.70 -12.56
N ASN A 275 3.74 5.33 -11.33
CA ASN A 275 4.34 4.04 -10.99
C ASN A 275 3.69 3.51 -9.73
N PHE A 276 3.13 2.31 -9.81
CA PHE A 276 2.37 1.77 -8.70
C PHE A 276 2.37 0.24 -8.70
N ILE A 277 1.93 -0.31 -7.58
CA ILE A 277 1.48 -1.70 -7.49
C ILE A 277 0.19 -1.77 -6.70
N TYR A 278 -0.80 -2.48 -7.26
CA TYR A 278 -2.03 -2.81 -6.56
C TYR A 278 -2.27 -4.30 -6.63
N THR A 279 -2.15 -5.01 -5.50
CA THR A 279 -2.54 -6.42 -5.42
C THR A 279 -3.91 -6.54 -4.79
N ASN A 280 -4.84 -7.15 -5.53
CA ASN A 280 -6.21 -7.39 -5.12
C ASN A 280 -6.52 -8.88 -5.16
N ILE A 281 -6.96 -9.43 -4.02
CA ILE A 281 -7.30 -10.84 -3.87
C ILE A 281 -8.81 -10.96 -3.62
N ALA A 282 -9.47 -11.80 -4.40
CA ALA A 282 -10.85 -12.18 -4.17
C ALA A 282 -10.90 -13.65 -3.75
N ASN A 283 -11.34 -13.93 -2.53
CA ASN A 283 -11.70 -15.28 -2.13
C ASN A 283 -12.91 -15.73 -2.96
N ILE A 284 -12.81 -16.92 -3.54
CA ILE A 284 -13.86 -17.54 -4.36
C ILE A 284 -14.11 -18.99 -3.91
N GLY A 285 -13.68 -19.33 -2.69
CA GLY A 285 -13.93 -20.61 -2.06
C GLY A 285 -15.22 -20.66 -1.23
N GLY A 286 -15.90 -19.53 -1.04
CA GLY A 286 -17.16 -19.43 -0.28
C GLY A 286 -17.00 -19.68 1.23
N ARG A 287 -15.78 -19.50 1.76
CA ARG A 287 -15.42 -19.77 3.16
C ARG A 287 -14.65 -18.59 3.74
N LYS A 288 -14.74 -18.43 5.07
CA LYS A 288 -14.14 -17.30 5.81
C LYS A 288 -12.66 -17.51 6.13
N ALA A 289 -11.93 -18.07 5.17
CA ALA A 289 -10.57 -18.54 5.34
C ALA A 289 -9.55 -17.39 5.35
N ASP A 290 -9.89 -16.19 4.86
CA ASP A 290 -8.98 -15.03 4.91
C ASP A 290 -8.60 -14.64 6.35
N ARG A 291 -9.44 -14.97 7.34
CA ARG A 291 -9.11 -14.81 8.76
C ARG A 291 -7.85 -15.57 9.20
N TYR A 292 -7.49 -16.62 8.44
CA TYR A 292 -6.41 -17.56 8.78
C TYR A 292 -5.27 -17.55 7.76
N VAL A 293 -5.35 -16.73 6.71
CA VAL A 293 -4.33 -16.64 5.67
C VAL A 293 -3.54 -15.36 5.83
N ILE A 294 -2.28 -15.48 6.23
CA ILE A 294 -1.35 -14.34 6.30
C ILE A 294 -0.78 -14.09 4.91
N LYS A 295 -0.76 -12.83 4.49
CA LYS A 295 -0.20 -12.39 3.21
C LYS A 295 0.97 -11.45 3.49
N THR A 296 2.13 -11.77 2.91
CA THR A 296 3.34 -10.95 3.02
C THR A 296 3.88 -10.61 1.64
N HIS A 297 4.07 -9.32 1.39
CA HIS A 297 4.46 -8.75 0.12
C HIS A 297 5.92 -8.32 0.17
N LYS A 298 6.68 -8.63 -0.89
CA LYS A 298 8.06 -8.18 -1.09
C LYS A 298 8.15 -7.53 -2.46
N TYR A 299 8.42 -6.24 -2.50
CA TYR A 299 8.57 -5.46 -3.71
C TYR A 299 10.01 -4.99 -3.82
N PHE A 300 10.75 -5.54 -4.77
CA PHE A 300 12.14 -5.18 -5.03
C PHE A 300 12.29 -4.52 -6.39
N VAL A 301 12.94 -3.36 -6.44
CA VAL A 301 13.33 -2.69 -7.68
C VAL A 301 14.85 -2.56 -7.72
N SER A 302 15.45 -2.92 -8.85
CA SER A 302 16.85 -2.67 -9.14
C SER A 302 16.98 -1.84 -10.40
N PHE A 303 17.67 -0.71 -10.32
CA PHE A 303 18.03 0.11 -11.48
C PHE A 303 19.39 -0.30 -12.04
N ASP A 304 19.51 -0.30 -13.37
CA ASP A 304 20.79 -0.48 -14.06
C ASP A 304 21.53 0.84 -14.30
N GLU A 305 22.73 0.76 -14.85
CA GLU A 305 23.58 1.93 -15.16
C GLU A 305 22.95 2.91 -16.17
N ASN A 306 21.98 2.45 -16.96
CA ASN A 306 21.24 3.29 -17.90
C ASN A 306 20.01 3.94 -17.24
N GLY A 307 19.78 3.67 -15.95
CA GLY A 307 18.64 4.17 -15.19
C GLY A 307 17.35 3.40 -15.43
N LEU A 308 17.39 2.24 -16.07
CA LEU A 308 16.21 1.40 -16.31
C LEU A 308 15.97 0.47 -15.12
N GLY A 309 14.73 0.46 -14.61
CA GLY A 309 14.36 -0.34 -13.45
C GLY A 309 13.77 -1.70 -13.83
N LYS A 310 14.24 -2.75 -13.15
CA LYS A 310 13.60 -4.08 -13.14
C LYS A 310 12.97 -4.32 -11.78
N VAL A 311 11.73 -4.81 -11.78
CA VAL A 311 10.98 -5.15 -10.58
C VAL A 311 10.93 -6.67 -10.40
N LYS A 312 11.10 -7.10 -9.15
CA LYS A 312 10.77 -8.44 -8.67
C LYS A 312 9.80 -8.31 -7.50
N TYR A 313 8.56 -8.72 -7.73
CA TYR A 313 7.51 -8.70 -6.73
C TYR A 313 7.17 -10.12 -6.29
N THR A 314 7.07 -10.37 -4.98
CA THR A 314 6.67 -11.67 -4.42
C THR A 314 5.59 -11.50 -3.37
N ILE A 315 4.53 -12.29 -3.48
CA ILE A 315 3.52 -12.45 -2.42
C ILE A 315 3.60 -13.85 -1.85
N ASN A 316 3.78 -13.94 -0.53
CA ASN A 316 3.73 -15.18 0.22
C ASN A 316 2.40 -15.28 0.95
N LEU A 317 1.69 -16.38 0.76
CA LEU A 317 0.47 -16.72 1.48
C LEU A 317 0.74 -17.92 2.38
N GLU A 318 0.42 -17.79 3.66
CA GLU A 318 0.55 -18.84 4.66
C GLU A 318 -0.81 -19.11 5.32
N HIS A 319 -1.31 -20.34 5.21
CA HIS A 319 -2.59 -20.72 5.79
C HIS A 319 -2.40 -21.30 7.19
N LEU A 320 -2.52 -20.47 8.22
CA LEU A 320 -2.31 -20.83 9.64
C LEU A 320 -3.49 -21.57 10.29
N GLY A 321 -4.62 -21.67 9.59
CA GLY A 321 -5.81 -22.31 10.12
C GLY A 321 -5.77 -23.84 10.19
N THR A 322 -6.90 -24.43 10.55
CA THR A 322 -7.11 -25.89 10.60
C THR A 322 -8.38 -26.23 9.85
N LYS A 323 -8.49 -27.45 9.32
CA LYS A 323 -9.69 -27.85 8.54
C LYS A 323 -10.96 -27.76 9.40
N ASN A 324 -11.82 -26.79 9.10
CA ASN A 324 -13.12 -26.58 9.75
C ASN A 324 -14.07 -25.80 8.81
N LEU A 325 -15.28 -25.49 9.27
CA LEU A 325 -16.31 -24.79 8.47
C LEU A 325 -15.89 -23.41 7.94
N ASN A 326 -14.90 -22.76 8.53
CA ASN A 326 -14.42 -21.43 8.15
C ASN A 326 -13.07 -21.46 7.43
N SER A 327 -12.24 -22.45 7.71
CA SER A 327 -10.81 -22.46 7.39
C SER A 327 -10.41 -23.68 6.56
N ASP A 328 -11.30 -24.19 5.72
CA ASP A 328 -10.98 -25.21 4.72
C ASP A 328 -10.05 -24.64 3.62
N ILE A 329 -9.77 -25.43 2.58
CA ILE A 329 -8.93 -25.03 1.44
C ILE A 329 -9.28 -23.62 0.96
N TYR A 330 -8.31 -22.71 1.07
CA TYR A 330 -8.44 -21.34 0.60
C TYR A 330 -8.31 -21.31 -0.91
N LYS A 331 -9.36 -20.83 -1.59
CA LYS A 331 -9.41 -20.62 -3.03
C LYS A 331 -9.56 -19.14 -3.29
N ALA A 332 -8.63 -18.56 -4.03
CA ALA A 332 -8.67 -17.13 -4.31
C ALA A 332 -8.18 -16.78 -5.70
N TYR A 333 -8.76 -15.74 -6.27
CA TYR A 333 -8.31 -15.11 -7.50
C TYR A 333 -7.47 -13.90 -7.13
N LEU A 334 -6.18 -13.93 -7.49
CA LEU A 334 -5.25 -12.85 -7.29
C LEU A 334 -5.08 -12.08 -8.59
N ARG A 335 -5.11 -10.75 -8.48
CA ARG A 335 -4.72 -9.81 -9.54
C ARG A 335 -3.69 -8.85 -8.97
N THR A 336 -2.62 -8.62 -9.71
CA THR A 336 -1.65 -7.57 -9.42
C THR A 336 -1.59 -6.63 -10.61
N PHE A 337 -2.08 -5.40 -10.41
CA PHE A 337 -2.02 -4.31 -11.38
C PHE A 337 -0.71 -3.56 -11.23
N ILE A 338 -0.09 -3.27 -12.35
CA ILE A 338 1.18 -2.54 -12.49
C ILE A 338 1.02 -1.47 -13.59
N PRO A 339 2.03 -0.62 -13.85
CA PRO A 339 1.95 0.41 -14.88
C PRO A 339 1.66 -0.13 -16.29
N GLU A 340 1.33 0.77 -17.22
CA GLU A 340 1.03 0.46 -18.63
C GLU A 340 -0.19 -0.46 -18.87
N ASN A 341 -1.11 -0.55 -17.89
CA ASN A 341 -2.27 -1.45 -17.89
C ASN A 341 -1.90 -2.95 -17.93
N GLU A 342 -0.68 -3.30 -17.53
CA GLU A 342 -0.31 -4.69 -17.34
C GLU A 342 -0.90 -5.24 -16.04
N MET A 343 -1.25 -6.53 -16.06
CA MET A 343 -1.83 -7.22 -14.92
C MET A 343 -1.34 -8.67 -14.89
N PHE A 344 -0.86 -9.11 -13.72
CA PHE A 344 -0.65 -10.52 -13.43
C PHE A 344 -1.89 -11.09 -12.75
N GLU A 345 -2.32 -12.28 -13.19
CA GLU A 345 -3.44 -13.00 -12.58
C GLU A 345 -3.04 -14.43 -12.21
N ASP A 346 -3.51 -14.93 -11.06
CA ASP A 346 -3.31 -16.32 -10.65
C ASP A 346 -4.53 -16.82 -9.84
N TYR A 347 -4.77 -18.13 -9.92
CA TYR A 347 -5.71 -18.85 -9.08
C TYR A 347 -4.96 -19.59 -7.96
N ILE A 348 -5.20 -19.15 -6.74
CA ILE A 348 -4.58 -19.69 -5.54
C ILE A 348 -5.46 -20.80 -4.98
N LYS A 349 -4.83 -21.92 -4.63
CA LYS A 349 -5.40 -22.98 -3.82
C LYS A 349 -4.36 -23.39 -2.77
N ILE A 350 -4.66 -23.17 -1.49
CA ILE A 350 -3.77 -23.55 -0.37
C ILE A 350 -4.59 -24.25 0.71
N ALA A 351 -4.14 -25.42 1.15
CA ALA A 351 -4.76 -26.13 2.26
C ALA A 351 -4.27 -25.61 3.61
N PRO A 352 -4.96 -25.93 4.72
CA PRO A 352 -4.48 -25.60 6.06
C PRO A 352 -3.07 -26.15 6.35
N GLY A 353 -2.19 -25.31 6.86
CA GLY A 353 -0.78 -25.63 7.13
C GLY A 353 0.15 -25.47 5.92
N GLU A 354 -0.37 -25.13 4.74
CA GLU A 354 0.44 -24.90 3.54
C GLU A 354 0.82 -23.43 3.37
N GLN A 355 1.90 -23.21 2.62
CA GLN A 355 2.33 -21.91 2.15
C GLN A 355 2.51 -21.92 0.63
N LYS A 356 2.21 -20.80 -0.03
CA LYS A 356 2.43 -20.59 -1.47
C LYS A 356 3.08 -19.23 -1.69
N ALA A 357 4.17 -19.21 -2.44
CA ALA A 357 4.80 -17.98 -2.91
C ALA A 357 4.52 -17.79 -4.41
N LEU A 358 4.14 -16.59 -4.81
CA LEU A 358 4.01 -16.18 -6.19
C LEU A 358 4.97 -15.05 -6.46
N THR A 359 5.81 -15.18 -7.49
CA THR A 359 6.80 -14.18 -7.88
C THR A 359 6.55 -13.73 -9.31
N PHE A 360 6.52 -12.42 -9.49
CA PHE A 360 6.35 -11.75 -10.77
C PHE A 360 7.57 -10.84 -11.02
N GLU A 361 8.03 -10.81 -12.26
CA GLU A 361 9.12 -9.93 -12.68
C GLU A 361 8.65 -9.12 -13.90
N TYR A 362 8.92 -7.81 -13.88
CA TYR A 362 8.58 -6.91 -14.99
C TYR A 362 9.59 -5.77 -15.07
N LEU A 363 9.61 -5.06 -16.21
CA LEU A 363 10.40 -3.84 -16.38
C LEU A 363 9.51 -2.64 -16.06
N LEU A 364 10.08 -1.62 -15.43
CA LEU A 364 9.38 -0.34 -15.30
C LEU A 364 9.14 0.29 -16.69
N PRO A 365 8.13 1.16 -16.82
CA PRO A 365 7.91 1.94 -18.04
C PRO A 365 9.18 2.63 -18.51
N LYS A 366 9.37 2.74 -19.83
CA LYS A 366 10.62 3.29 -20.40
C LYS A 366 10.92 4.74 -20.03
N ASP A 367 9.88 5.51 -19.72
CA ASP A 367 9.94 6.89 -19.26
C ASP A 367 10.16 7.02 -17.74
N THR A 368 10.11 5.89 -17.02
CA THR A 368 10.44 5.81 -15.60
C THR A 368 11.90 5.45 -15.43
N THR A 369 12.69 6.43 -14.98
CA THR A 369 14.11 6.27 -14.67
C THR A 369 14.35 6.39 -13.17
N MET A 370 15.56 6.08 -12.71
CA MET A 370 15.94 6.29 -11.31
C MET A 370 15.81 7.75 -10.84
N GLU A 371 15.84 8.73 -11.75
CA GLU A 371 15.76 10.17 -11.43
C GLU A 371 14.33 10.66 -11.17
N ASN A 372 13.32 9.98 -11.71
CA ASN A 372 11.91 10.37 -11.60
C ASN A 372 11.02 9.26 -11.01
N PHE A 373 11.64 8.21 -10.47
CA PHE A 373 10.93 7.09 -9.89
C PHE A 373 10.17 7.53 -8.64
N VAL A 374 8.88 7.23 -8.63
CA VAL A 374 8.01 7.27 -7.45
C VAL A 374 7.37 5.88 -7.32
N LEU A 375 6.83 5.56 -6.15
CA LEU A 375 6.09 4.30 -5.97
C LEU A 375 4.83 4.52 -5.15
N ASP A 376 3.68 4.28 -5.78
CA ASP A 376 2.41 4.17 -5.10
C ASP A 376 2.08 2.71 -4.77
N ILE A 377 1.80 2.42 -3.51
CA ILE A 377 1.25 1.13 -3.08
C ILE A 377 -0.20 1.33 -2.71
N VAL A 378 -1.09 0.75 -3.52
CA VAL A 378 -2.53 0.83 -3.31
C VAL A 378 -2.96 -0.28 -2.38
N LYS A 379 -3.60 0.10 -1.27
CA LYS A 379 -4.18 -0.81 -0.30
C LYS A 379 -5.49 -1.41 -0.82
N GLN A 380 -5.62 -2.73 -0.71
CA GLN A 380 -6.89 -3.41 -0.82
C GLN A 380 -7.77 -3.12 0.42
N PRO A 381 -9.04 -2.72 0.24
CA PRO A 381 -10.00 -2.65 1.34
C PRO A 381 -10.14 -3.99 2.07
N GLY A 382 -10.31 -3.97 3.39
CA GLY A 382 -10.48 -5.19 4.20
C GLY A 382 -9.22 -6.03 4.43
N THR A 383 -8.03 -5.58 4.01
CA THR A 383 -6.75 -6.22 4.36
C THR A 383 -5.88 -5.33 5.25
N LYS A 384 -4.89 -5.96 5.89
CA LYS A 384 -3.80 -5.31 6.63
C LYS A 384 -2.55 -6.16 6.45
N ASP A 385 -2.08 -6.22 5.21
CA ASP A 385 -1.00 -7.12 4.82
C ASP A 385 0.36 -6.50 5.15
N PHE A 386 1.37 -7.33 5.41
CA PHE A 386 2.73 -6.87 5.68
C PHE A 386 3.48 -6.69 4.37
N TRP A 387 4.18 -5.57 4.22
CA TRP A 387 4.94 -5.21 3.03
C TRP A 387 6.40 -4.99 3.37
N GLN A 388 7.28 -5.42 2.47
CA GLN A 388 8.70 -5.12 2.44
C GLN A 388 9.02 -4.51 1.09
N ILE A 389 9.61 -3.32 1.09
CA ILE A 389 10.01 -2.58 -0.09
C ILE A 389 11.52 -2.43 -0.03
N SER A 390 12.18 -2.74 -1.14
CA SER A 390 13.61 -2.50 -1.31
C SER A 390 13.87 -1.95 -2.70
N ILE A 391 14.62 -0.86 -2.76
CA ILE A 391 14.93 -0.18 -4.02
C ILE A 391 16.44 0.01 -4.06
N GLN A 392 17.07 -0.45 -5.14
CA GLN A 392 18.50 -0.47 -5.31
C GLN A 392 18.91 0.32 -6.54
N LEU A 393 19.85 1.25 -6.37
CA LEU A 393 20.54 1.94 -7.46
C LEU A 393 21.81 1.20 -7.87
N PRO A 394 22.34 1.50 -9.07
CA PRO A 394 23.71 1.15 -9.41
C PRO A 394 24.68 1.67 -8.36
N ALA A 395 25.84 1.00 -8.26
CA ALA A 395 26.87 1.33 -7.27
C ALA A 395 27.21 2.83 -7.27
N ASP A 396 27.53 3.32 -6.08
CA ASP A 396 27.99 4.68 -5.75
C ASP A 396 26.92 5.79 -5.85
N ASN A 397 25.79 5.54 -6.49
CA ASN A 397 24.64 6.45 -6.41
C ASN A 397 23.92 6.31 -5.07
N SER A 398 23.22 7.36 -4.66
CA SER A 398 22.49 7.35 -3.39
C SER A 398 21.09 7.95 -3.50
N PHE A 399 20.24 7.58 -2.54
CA PHE A 399 18.94 8.18 -2.35
C PHE A 399 18.97 9.20 -1.20
N ARG A 400 18.00 10.12 -1.22
CA ARG A 400 17.41 10.63 0.03
C ARG A 400 15.91 10.47 -0.04
N SER A 401 15.34 9.99 1.06
CA SER A 401 13.90 9.90 1.25
C SER A 401 13.59 10.15 2.72
N GLU A 402 12.46 10.79 3.00
CA GLU A 402 11.96 10.96 4.37
C GLU A 402 11.16 9.74 4.84
N GLU A 403 10.67 8.91 3.90
CA GLU A 403 9.78 7.77 4.18
C GLU A 403 10.52 6.43 4.26
N LEU A 404 11.78 6.36 3.82
CA LEU A 404 12.57 5.12 3.69
C LEU A 404 13.84 5.16 4.53
N ASP A 405 14.23 4.00 5.06
CA ASP A 405 15.55 3.78 5.65
C ASP A 405 16.58 3.63 4.52
N VAL A 406 17.31 4.71 4.23
CA VAL A 406 18.32 4.74 3.17
C VAL A 406 19.69 4.33 3.71
N ARG A 407 20.30 3.38 3.03
CA ARG A 407 21.65 2.85 3.25
C ARG A 407 22.40 2.93 1.92
N GLU A 408 23.13 4.02 1.72
CA GLU A 408 23.91 4.27 0.51
C GLU A 408 23.03 4.16 -0.76
N ASN A 409 23.21 3.11 -1.57
CA ASN A 409 22.47 2.85 -2.80
C ASN A 409 21.20 2.00 -2.61
N LEU A 410 20.83 1.67 -1.38
CA LEU A 410 19.69 0.83 -1.01
C LEU A 410 18.70 1.61 -0.13
N ALA A 411 17.44 1.71 -0.55
CA ALA A 411 16.36 2.27 0.25
C ALA A 411 15.39 1.16 0.69
N LEU A 412 15.02 1.14 1.98
CA LEU A 412 14.23 0.09 2.59
C LEU A 412 13.01 0.64 3.32
N TRP A 413 11.90 -0.10 3.24
CA TRP A 413 10.76 0.09 4.14
C TRP A 413 10.07 -1.23 4.43
N SER A 414 9.53 -1.36 5.63
CA SER A 414 8.65 -2.48 5.94
C SER A 414 7.60 -2.10 6.97
N GLY A 415 6.41 -2.66 6.82
CA GLY A 415 5.30 -2.36 7.70
C GLY A 415 3.98 -2.97 7.24
N TYR A 416 2.97 -2.88 8.10
CA TYR A 416 1.60 -3.21 7.70
C TYR A 416 1.01 -2.07 6.88
N LEU A 417 0.50 -2.38 5.70
CA LEU A 417 -0.13 -1.39 4.83
C LEU A 417 -1.55 -1.11 5.32
N THR A 418 -1.70 -0.05 6.14
CA THR A 418 -3.01 0.36 6.69
C THR A 418 -3.73 1.38 5.82
N LYS A 419 -3.02 2.14 4.99
CA LYS A 419 -3.58 3.06 3.98
C LYS A 419 -2.73 3.04 2.73
N ASP A 420 -3.21 3.65 1.64
CA ASP A 420 -2.38 3.87 0.45
C ASP A 420 -1.09 4.61 0.83
N LYS A 421 0.01 4.23 0.21
CA LYS A 421 1.34 4.77 0.51
C LYS A 421 2.00 5.29 -0.76
N HIS A 422 2.48 6.52 -0.72
CA HIS A 422 3.29 7.13 -1.75
C HIS A 422 4.72 7.21 -1.23
N PHE A 423 5.68 6.73 -2.02
CA PHE A 423 7.11 6.87 -1.76
C PHE A 423 7.71 7.76 -2.83
N ASP A 424 8.38 8.81 -2.37
CA ASP A 424 9.11 9.77 -3.20
C ASP A 424 10.62 9.70 -2.87
N PHE A 425 11.43 10.03 -3.86
CA PHE A 425 12.86 9.78 -3.90
C PHE A 425 13.59 10.95 -4.53
N ASN A 426 14.64 11.41 -3.86
CA ASN A 426 15.62 12.28 -4.48
C ASN A 426 16.85 11.44 -4.83
N TYR A 427 17.09 11.30 -6.13
CA TYR A 427 18.29 10.66 -6.64
C TYR A 427 19.48 11.62 -6.55
N PHE A 428 20.60 11.10 -6.04
CA PHE A 428 21.89 11.77 -6.07
C PHE A 428 22.87 10.88 -6.81
N LYS A 429 23.32 11.40 -7.94
CA LYS A 429 24.48 10.86 -8.65
C LYS A 429 25.68 10.84 -7.70
N ASP A 430 26.50 9.81 -7.82
CA ASP A 430 27.74 9.74 -7.05
C ASP A 430 28.59 11.00 -7.23
N ALA A 431 29.08 11.50 -6.10
CA ALA A 431 29.93 12.68 -5.99
C ALA A 431 31.25 12.37 -5.28
N PHE A 432 31.51 11.10 -4.96
CA PHE A 432 32.70 10.69 -4.24
C PHE A 432 33.80 10.27 -5.21
N PRO A 433 35.06 10.58 -4.90
CA PRO A 433 36.20 10.06 -5.62
C PRO A 433 36.28 8.52 -5.59
N PRO A 434 36.73 7.87 -6.68
CA PRO A 434 36.97 6.43 -6.68
C PRO A 434 38.01 6.05 -5.62
N LEU A 435 37.62 5.13 -4.74
CA LEU A 435 38.45 4.67 -3.64
C LEU A 435 39.33 3.49 -4.07
N VAL A 436 40.64 3.57 -3.82
CA VAL A 436 41.52 2.40 -3.93
C VAL A 436 41.38 1.55 -2.67
N LEU A 437 40.87 0.33 -2.83
CA LEU A 437 40.69 -0.63 -1.73
C LEU A 437 42.01 -1.27 -1.31
N TRP A 438 42.83 -1.65 -2.29
CA TRP A 438 44.14 -2.23 -2.08
C TRP A 438 44.98 -2.18 -3.36
N GLN A 439 46.28 -2.33 -3.17
CA GLN A 439 47.28 -2.41 -4.23
C GLN A 439 48.36 -3.42 -3.85
N LYS A 440 48.79 -4.25 -4.79
CA LYS A 440 49.81 -5.28 -4.54
C LYS A 440 50.58 -5.65 -5.80
N PHE A 441 51.73 -6.26 -5.63
CA PHE A 441 52.38 -7.00 -6.71
C PHE A 441 51.63 -8.32 -6.95
N ILE A 442 51.46 -8.68 -8.22
CA ILE A 442 50.90 -9.97 -8.66
C ILE A 442 51.93 -10.80 -9.46
N GLY A 443 53.14 -10.29 -9.57
CA GLY A 443 54.28 -10.91 -10.23
C GLY A 443 55.41 -9.90 -10.36
N GLN A 444 56.57 -10.36 -10.81
CA GLN A 444 57.67 -9.45 -11.14
C GLN A 444 57.20 -8.45 -12.21
N ASN A 445 57.47 -7.16 -11.99
CA ASN A 445 57.04 -6.08 -12.88
C ASN A 445 55.52 -6.02 -13.14
N LYS A 446 54.69 -6.49 -12.19
CA LYS A 446 53.23 -6.40 -12.31
C LYS A 446 52.57 -5.96 -11.01
N ILE A 447 51.86 -4.84 -11.07
CA ILE A 447 51.13 -4.26 -9.94
C ILE A 447 49.64 -4.26 -10.26
N GLU A 448 48.83 -4.75 -9.34
CA GLU A 448 47.37 -4.72 -9.40
C GLU A 448 46.83 -3.69 -8.39
N ILE A 449 45.91 -2.85 -8.83
CA ILE A 449 45.23 -1.82 -8.03
C ILE A 449 43.73 -2.13 -8.10
N ALA A 450 43.10 -2.38 -6.97
CA ALA A 450 41.66 -2.61 -6.90
C ALA A 450 40.94 -1.35 -6.41
N PHE A 451 39.93 -0.93 -7.16
CA PHE A 451 39.04 0.16 -6.81
C PHE A 451 37.74 -0.38 -6.19
N GLY A 452 37.05 0.47 -5.44
CA GLY A 452 35.71 0.18 -4.89
C GLY A 452 34.62 0.18 -5.96
N GLU A 453 34.94 0.72 -7.14
CA GLU A 453 34.03 0.99 -8.24
C GLU A 453 34.76 0.96 -9.58
N ALA A 454 34.01 1.06 -10.67
CA ALA A 454 34.57 1.10 -12.02
C ALA A 454 35.20 2.47 -12.34
N VAL A 455 36.47 2.45 -12.75
CA VAL A 455 37.18 3.64 -13.22
C VAL A 455 36.96 3.91 -14.70
N ASN A 456 37.03 5.17 -15.12
CA ASN A 456 36.91 5.57 -16.52
C ASN A 456 38.08 5.01 -17.34
N GLU A 457 37.78 4.09 -18.26
CA GLU A 457 38.77 3.41 -19.08
C GLU A 457 39.69 4.36 -19.84
N LYS A 458 39.16 5.50 -20.32
CA LYS A 458 39.95 6.48 -21.09
C LYS A 458 41.14 7.01 -20.30
N PHE A 459 40.97 7.23 -19.00
CA PHE A 459 42.01 7.75 -18.13
C PHE A 459 42.82 6.63 -17.49
N ALA A 460 42.16 5.56 -17.07
CA ALA A 460 42.82 4.42 -16.44
C ALA A 460 43.70 3.60 -17.40
N LEU A 461 43.41 3.56 -18.70
CA LEU A 461 44.28 2.87 -19.67
C LEU A 461 45.50 3.69 -20.12
N ASN A 462 45.58 4.98 -19.76
CA ASN A 462 46.70 5.83 -20.18
C ASN A 462 47.93 5.60 -19.26
N PRO A 463 49.03 5.02 -19.74
CA PRO A 463 50.21 4.76 -18.91
C PRO A 463 50.82 6.02 -18.28
N GLU A 464 50.68 7.18 -18.94
CA GLU A 464 51.19 8.48 -18.46
C GLU A 464 50.48 8.99 -17.20
N ASN A 465 49.33 8.41 -16.86
CA ASN A 465 48.62 8.72 -15.62
C ASN A 465 49.18 7.96 -14.41
N TYR A 466 50.19 7.10 -14.61
CA TYR A 466 50.83 6.33 -13.56
C TYR A 466 52.33 6.65 -13.51
N LYS A 467 52.82 7.02 -12.33
CA LYS A 467 54.24 7.17 -12.06
C LYS A 467 54.62 6.28 -10.88
N ILE A 468 55.71 5.55 -11.01
CA ILE A 468 56.24 4.70 -9.94
C ILE A 468 57.61 5.24 -9.57
N GLU A 469 57.79 5.61 -8.31
CA GLU A 469 59.05 6.11 -7.78
C GLU A 469 59.59 5.09 -6.78
N ASP A 470 60.85 4.70 -6.95
CA ASP A 470 61.58 3.93 -5.96
C ASP A 470 61.78 4.76 -4.68
N LEU A 471 61.42 4.20 -3.53
CA LEU A 471 61.60 4.85 -2.24
C LEU A 471 62.99 4.61 -1.63
N ASN A 472 63.89 3.94 -2.36
CA ASN A 472 65.24 3.60 -1.91
C ASN A 472 65.22 2.90 -0.55
N TYR A 473 64.29 1.96 -0.35
CA TYR A 473 64.02 1.43 0.98
C TYR A 473 65.04 0.36 1.40
N ILE A 474 65.46 -0.53 0.49
CA ILE A 474 66.41 -1.61 0.83
C ILE A 474 67.82 -1.36 0.31
N ASN A 475 67.99 -0.88 -0.92
CA ASN A 475 69.29 -0.97 -1.60
C ASN A 475 69.99 0.38 -1.93
N ASN A 476 69.43 1.53 -1.52
CA ASN A 476 69.95 2.90 -1.81
C ASN A 476 70.23 3.17 -3.31
N GLN A 477 69.70 2.34 -4.22
CA GLN A 477 69.78 2.54 -5.66
C GLN A 477 68.41 2.98 -6.16
N THR A 478 68.38 4.07 -6.92
CA THR A 478 67.13 4.53 -7.53
C THR A 478 66.88 3.76 -8.82
N ASP A 479 65.90 2.86 -8.80
CA ASP A 479 65.40 2.20 -10.01
C ASP A 479 64.62 3.19 -10.90
N GLU A 480 64.90 3.22 -12.22
CA GLU A 480 64.07 3.97 -13.20
C GLU A 480 62.93 3.07 -13.69
N ILE A 481 61.74 3.26 -13.12
CA ILE A 481 60.59 2.39 -13.38
C ILE A 481 59.70 3.01 -14.46
N LYS A 482 59.36 2.21 -15.48
CA LYS A 482 58.48 2.61 -16.59
C LYS A 482 57.23 1.76 -16.62
N VAL A 483 56.07 2.40 -16.76
CA VAL A 483 54.80 1.69 -17.01
C VAL A 483 54.70 1.40 -18.50
N LYS A 484 54.72 0.13 -18.89
CA LYS A 484 54.71 -0.33 -20.29
C LYS A 484 53.31 -0.41 -20.85
N SER A 485 52.41 -1.02 -20.09
CA SER A 485 51.02 -1.18 -20.48
C SER A 485 50.13 -1.16 -19.24
N VAL A 486 48.89 -0.79 -19.46
CA VAL A 486 47.84 -0.83 -18.45
C VAL A 486 46.69 -1.65 -18.99
N LYS A 487 46.14 -2.54 -18.17
CA LYS A 487 44.96 -3.34 -18.46
C LYS A 487 43.92 -3.09 -17.38
N ILE A 488 42.65 -3.19 -17.77
CA ILE A 488 41.52 -3.14 -16.85
C ILE A 488 40.88 -4.53 -16.86
N ASP A 489 40.64 -5.05 -15.67
CA ASP A 489 39.88 -6.28 -15.42
C ASP A 489 38.83 -5.95 -14.35
N ASP A 490 37.62 -5.61 -14.80
CA ASP A 490 36.52 -5.14 -13.94
C ASP A 490 36.94 -3.92 -13.10
N MET A 491 36.84 -3.98 -11.76
CA MET A 491 37.24 -2.88 -10.85
C MET A 491 38.75 -2.85 -10.57
N LYS A 492 39.58 -3.49 -11.41
CA LYS A 492 41.03 -3.59 -11.20
C LYS A 492 41.82 -3.02 -12.36
N VAL A 493 42.85 -2.27 -12.02
CA VAL A 493 43.87 -1.78 -12.94
C VAL A 493 45.15 -2.59 -12.74
N ILE A 494 45.65 -3.18 -13.81
CA ILE A 494 46.87 -3.96 -13.82
C ILE A 494 47.94 -3.19 -14.60
N LEU A 495 49.00 -2.79 -13.92
CA LEU A 495 50.17 -2.14 -14.48
C LEU A 495 51.23 -3.18 -14.82
N GLU A 496 51.64 -3.26 -16.07
CA GLU A 496 52.86 -3.96 -16.47
C GLU A 496 54.00 -2.95 -16.53
N THR A 497 55.08 -3.21 -15.81
CA THR A 497 56.20 -2.27 -15.64
C THR A 497 57.50 -2.82 -16.23
N GLU A 498 58.54 -2.00 -16.24
CA GLU A 498 59.93 -2.38 -16.47
C GLU A 498 60.81 -1.61 -15.49
N GLY A 499 61.91 -2.23 -15.04
CA GLY A 499 62.90 -1.58 -14.18
C GLY A 499 62.74 -1.84 -12.69
N ILE A 500 61.74 -2.62 -12.25
CA ILE A 500 61.61 -3.02 -10.83
C ILE A 500 62.60 -4.15 -10.54
N SER A 501 63.46 -3.96 -9.54
CA SER A 501 64.45 -4.94 -9.10
C SER A 501 63.82 -6.18 -8.44
N GLU A 502 64.59 -7.27 -8.29
CA GLU A 502 64.12 -8.52 -7.64
C GLU A 502 64.27 -8.49 -6.11
N ALA A 503 64.30 -7.31 -5.49
CA ALA A 503 64.46 -7.18 -4.05
C ALA A 503 63.15 -7.46 -3.30
N ASN A 504 63.16 -8.43 -2.38
CA ASN A 504 62.02 -8.69 -1.51
C ASN A 504 61.88 -7.60 -0.44
N GLU A 505 60.64 -7.21 -0.11
CA GLU A 505 60.26 -6.10 0.78
C GLU A 505 60.61 -4.68 0.27
N GLU A 506 61.01 -4.53 -0.99
CA GLU A 506 61.27 -3.22 -1.59
C GLU A 506 59.96 -2.40 -1.70
N ARG A 507 60.06 -1.07 -1.55
CA ARG A 507 58.90 -0.19 -1.48
C ARG A 507 58.91 0.83 -2.60
N TYR A 508 57.75 0.99 -3.23
CA TYR A 508 57.55 1.92 -4.33
C TYR A 508 56.41 2.89 -4.03
N SER A 509 56.59 4.17 -4.35
CA SER A 509 55.50 5.14 -4.39
C SER A 509 54.81 5.06 -5.74
N LEU A 510 53.58 4.58 -5.71
CA LEU A 510 52.70 4.51 -6.86
C LEU A 510 51.83 5.77 -6.89
N ILE A 511 52.01 6.60 -7.90
CA ILE A 511 51.35 7.89 -8.08
C ILE A 511 50.35 7.78 -9.22
N LEU A 512 49.06 7.92 -8.90
CA LEU A 512 47.95 7.92 -9.84
C LEU A 512 47.54 9.37 -10.10
N LYS A 513 47.40 9.76 -11.38
CA LYS A 513 47.03 11.11 -11.77
C LYS A 513 45.87 11.09 -12.74
N ASN A 514 44.91 12.00 -12.57
CA ASN A 514 43.71 12.10 -13.42
C ASN A 514 42.89 10.80 -13.51
N ILE A 515 43.04 9.89 -12.55
CA ILE A 515 42.17 8.71 -12.49
C ILE A 515 40.82 9.20 -11.99
N GLU A 516 39.78 8.89 -12.75
CA GLU A 516 38.41 9.27 -12.43
C GLU A 516 37.48 8.06 -12.56
N ASP A 517 36.35 8.12 -11.88
CA ASP A 517 35.26 7.17 -12.04
C ASP A 517 34.47 7.44 -13.34
N LYS A 518 33.43 6.63 -13.58
CA LYS A 518 32.47 6.84 -14.70
C LYS A 518 31.69 8.16 -14.60
N TYR A 519 31.67 8.80 -13.45
CA TYR A 519 30.94 10.02 -13.15
C TYR A 519 31.78 11.31 -13.18
N GLN A 520 33.08 11.19 -13.53
CA GLN A 520 34.08 12.25 -13.62
C GLN A 520 34.54 12.79 -12.25
N ASN A 521 34.32 12.04 -11.17
CA ASN A 521 34.98 12.32 -9.89
C ASN A 521 36.40 11.77 -9.95
N LYS A 522 37.38 12.66 -9.76
CA LYS A 522 38.79 12.28 -9.73
C LYS A 522 39.16 11.69 -8.37
N THR A 523 40.11 10.76 -8.35
CA THR A 523 40.77 10.31 -7.10
C THR A 523 41.16 11.52 -6.27
N SER A 524 40.90 11.50 -4.96
CA SER A 524 41.26 12.59 -4.06
C SER A 524 42.17 12.08 -2.95
N PRO A 525 43.38 12.64 -2.79
CA PRO A 525 43.97 13.72 -3.59
C PRO A 525 44.28 13.30 -5.05
N ASP A 526 44.38 14.27 -5.97
CA ASP A 526 44.91 14.09 -7.33
C ASP A 526 46.18 14.96 -7.49
N PRO A 527 47.39 14.38 -7.66
CA PRO A 527 47.64 12.94 -7.79
C PRO A 527 47.52 12.18 -6.45
N LEU A 528 46.97 10.96 -6.53
CA LEU A 528 46.87 10.02 -5.40
C LEU A 528 48.19 9.27 -5.26
N LYS A 529 48.79 9.34 -4.06
CA LYS A 529 50.03 8.62 -3.75
C LYS A 529 49.74 7.42 -2.87
N LEU A 530 50.12 6.24 -3.36
CA LEU A 530 50.02 4.97 -2.66
C LEU A 530 51.43 4.42 -2.42
N THR A 531 51.58 3.59 -1.40
CA THR A 531 52.79 2.77 -1.23
C THR A 531 52.43 1.34 -1.60
N VAL A 532 53.22 0.74 -2.49
CA VAL A 532 53.13 -0.69 -2.81
C VAL A 532 54.45 -1.36 -2.44
N VAL A 533 54.35 -2.55 -1.84
CA VAL A 533 55.50 -3.30 -1.33
C VAL A 533 55.63 -4.59 -2.13
N GLN A 534 56.82 -4.83 -2.66
CA GLN A 534 57.14 -6.07 -3.36
C GLN A 534 57.36 -7.17 -2.33
N ARG A 535 56.48 -8.17 -2.31
CA ARG A 535 56.59 -9.33 -1.44
C ARG A 535 56.50 -10.59 -2.28
N PHE A 536 57.54 -11.41 -2.22
CA PHE A 536 57.60 -12.71 -2.89
C PHE A 536 57.11 -13.85 -1.99
#